data_AF-X0X4J8-F1
#
_entry.id   AF-X0X4J8-F1
#
_cell.length_a   1.000
_cell.length_b   1.000
_cell.length_c   1.000
_cell.angle_alpha   90.00
_cell.angle_beta   90.00
_cell.angle_gamma   90.00
#
_symmetry.space_group_name_H-M   'P 1'
#
loop_
_entity.id
_entity.type
_entity.pdbx_description
1 polymer ?
#
loop_
_entity_poly.entity_id
_entity_poly.type
_entity_poly.pdbx_seq_one_letter_code
_entity_poly.pdbx_strand_id
1 'polypeptide(L)'
;TDSSFLEGHSYTYEGSSWGKIVEILIKSKCMNPVIYFDELDKISDTPKGEEIVGILTHLTDTSQNEKYHDKYFSEIDFDLSKCLFIFSYNDESKVNPILLDRMYRIQTNGYKAKEKITIARNHLLPIIREQVKFTKEDITIEDSVLEYICENYTDNEEGVRNLKRCLEIIYTKLNLYRLMKPETNLFEKDISLKVEFPYNVTRDTVETLIKKTEPESYINSMYI
;
A
#
# COMPACT_ATOMS: atom_id res chain seq x y z
N THR A 1 -18.51 1.46 -8.08
CA THR A 1 -18.44 0.14 -8.73
C THR A 1 -19.79 -0.52 -8.60
N ASP A 2 -20.25 -1.26 -9.60
CA ASP A 2 -21.52 -1.98 -9.55
C ASP A 2 -21.36 -3.28 -8.76
N SER A 3 -22.42 -3.78 -8.12
CA SER A 3 -22.46 -5.08 -7.43
C SER A 3 -22.02 -6.23 -8.34
N SER A 4 -22.36 -6.13 -9.62
CA SER A 4 -21.94 -7.00 -10.72
C SER A 4 -20.42 -7.19 -10.85
N PHE A 5 -19.59 -6.31 -10.27
CA PHE A 5 -18.15 -6.52 -10.22
C PHE A 5 -17.76 -7.73 -9.34
N LEU A 6 -18.47 -7.96 -8.22
CA LEU A 6 -18.13 -9.05 -7.30
C LEU A 6 -18.75 -10.38 -7.74
N GLU A 7 -20.00 -10.36 -8.19
CA GLU A 7 -20.81 -11.56 -8.51
C GLU A 7 -21.09 -11.76 -10.01
N GLY A 8 -20.58 -10.90 -10.89
CA GLY A 8 -20.70 -11.06 -12.33
C GLY A 8 -22.04 -10.62 -12.93
N HIS A 9 -22.23 -10.95 -14.20
CA HIS A 9 -23.47 -10.71 -14.96
C HIS A 9 -24.08 -12.04 -15.39
N SER A 10 -25.41 -12.09 -15.60
CA SER A 10 -26.06 -13.28 -16.17
C SER A 10 -25.45 -13.64 -17.52
N TYR A 11 -25.06 -14.91 -17.71
CA TYR A 11 -24.39 -15.38 -18.94
C TYR A 11 -25.17 -15.09 -20.24
N THR A 12 -26.47 -14.80 -20.13
CA THR A 12 -27.37 -14.47 -21.23
C THR A 12 -27.12 -13.10 -21.84
N TYR A 13 -26.43 -12.18 -21.14
CA TYR A 13 -26.13 -10.85 -21.70
C TYR A 13 -24.91 -10.89 -22.63
N GLU A 14 -24.95 -10.11 -23.71
CA GLU A 14 -23.78 -9.93 -24.57
C GLU A 14 -22.66 -9.22 -23.80
N GLY A 15 -21.44 -9.75 -23.85
CA GLY A 15 -20.30 -9.22 -23.10
C GLY A 15 -20.28 -9.59 -21.60
N SER A 16 -21.09 -10.56 -21.18
CA SER A 16 -21.11 -11.02 -19.78
C SER A 16 -19.77 -11.60 -19.33
N SER A 17 -19.41 -11.28 -18.08
CA SER A 17 -18.26 -11.84 -17.40
C SER A 17 -18.65 -12.35 -16.02
N TRP A 18 -17.92 -13.35 -15.54
CA TRP A 18 -17.98 -13.79 -14.15
C TRP A 18 -17.45 -12.72 -13.20
N GLY A 19 -17.85 -12.81 -11.94
CA GLY A 19 -17.48 -11.87 -10.89
C GLY A 19 -16.04 -12.01 -10.43
N LYS A 20 -15.58 -11.00 -9.69
CA LYS A 20 -14.20 -10.95 -9.19
C LYS A 20 -13.87 -12.12 -8.28
N ILE A 21 -14.83 -12.64 -7.53
CA ILE A 21 -14.64 -13.79 -6.63
C ILE A 21 -14.27 -15.04 -7.44
N VAL A 22 -15.04 -15.36 -8.48
CA VAL A 22 -14.73 -16.49 -9.36
C VAL A 22 -13.43 -16.26 -10.13
N GLU A 23 -13.15 -15.02 -10.55
CA GLU A 23 -11.88 -14.69 -11.19
C GLU A 23 -10.68 -14.98 -10.27
N ILE A 24 -10.80 -14.71 -8.96
CA ILE A 24 -9.76 -15.02 -7.98
C ILE A 24 -9.57 -16.53 -7.86
N LEU A 25 -10.63 -17.32 -7.78
CA LEU A 25 -10.55 -18.79 -7.73
C LEU A 25 -9.85 -19.37 -8.95
N ILE A 26 -10.19 -18.85 -10.14
CA ILE A 26 -9.57 -19.29 -11.40
C ILE A 26 -8.08 -18.95 -11.41
N LYS A 27 -7.70 -17.74 -10.98
CA LYS A 27 -6.30 -17.29 -10.96
C LYS A 27 -5.47 -17.99 -9.89
N SER A 28 -6.03 -18.20 -8.70
CA SER A 28 -5.35 -18.88 -7.59
C SER A 28 -5.21 -20.38 -7.85
N LYS A 29 -6.07 -20.96 -8.70
CA LYS A 29 -6.17 -22.40 -8.96
C LYS A 29 -6.38 -23.21 -7.67
N CYS A 30 -7.03 -22.62 -6.67
CA CYS A 30 -7.39 -23.27 -5.41
C CYS A 30 -8.76 -22.78 -4.91
N MET A 31 -9.41 -23.63 -4.12
CA MET A 31 -10.73 -23.35 -3.51
C MET A 31 -10.64 -22.74 -2.10
N ASN A 32 -9.43 -22.51 -1.59
CA ASN A 32 -9.17 -21.92 -0.28
C ASN A 32 -8.18 -20.74 -0.34
N PRO A 33 -8.36 -19.77 -1.24
CA PRO A 33 -7.50 -18.60 -1.29
C PRO A 33 -7.64 -17.71 -0.04
N VAL A 34 -6.60 -16.92 0.21
CA VAL A 34 -6.68 -15.74 1.07
C VAL A 34 -7.09 -14.57 0.19
N ILE A 35 -8.25 -13.98 0.47
CA ILE A 35 -8.81 -12.86 -0.28
C ILE A 35 -8.72 -11.59 0.59
N TYR A 36 -7.97 -10.61 0.11
CA TYR A 36 -7.77 -9.33 0.79
C TYR A 36 -8.63 -8.24 0.14
N PHE A 37 -9.45 -7.59 0.95
CA PHE A 37 -10.26 -6.43 0.61
C PHE A 37 -9.66 -5.20 1.28
N ASP A 38 -9.22 -4.25 0.46
CA ASP A 38 -8.62 -3.01 0.95
C ASP A 38 -9.67 -1.91 1.08
N GLU A 39 -9.51 -1.03 2.06
CA GLU A 39 -10.28 0.22 2.23
C GLU A 39 -11.81 0.00 2.31
N LEU A 40 -12.27 -0.93 3.15
CA LEU A 40 -13.69 -1.23 3.34
C LEU A 40 -14.51 0.01 3.81
N ASP A 41 -13.89 0.96 4.50
CA ASP A 41 -14.49 2.24 4.92
C ASP A 41 -14.82 3.20 3.76
N LYS A 42 -14.46 2.86 2.52
CA LYS A 42 -14.72 3.68 1.32
C LYS A 42 -15.93 3.21 0.51
N ILE A 43 -16.66 2.20 0.97
CA ILE A 43 -17.93 1.84 0.36
C ILE A 43 -18.89 3.03 0.49
N SER A 44 -19.53 3.42 -0.62
CA SER A 44 -20.46 4.55 -0.66
C SER A 44 -21.81 4.15 -0.05
N ASP A 45 -22.45 5.06 0.70
CA ASP A 45 -23.82 4.88 1.24
C ASP A 45 -24.93 4.98 0.17
N THR A 46 -24.60 4.74 -1.10
CA THR A 46 -25.58 4.67 -2.18
C THR A 46 -26.21 3.28 -2.21
N PRO A 47 -27.39 3.10 -2.84
CA PRO A 47 -28.01 1.77 -2.98
C PRO A 47 -27.06 0.71 -3.58
N LYS A 48 -26.17 1.14 -4.48
CA LYS A 48 -25.13 0.27 -5.04
C LYS A 48 -24.09 -0.20 -4.03
N GLY A 49 -23.73 0.66 -3.07
CA GLY A 49 -22.83 0.27 -1.99
C GLY A 49 -23.51 -0.63 -0.96
N GLU A 50 -24.81 -0.42 -0.68
CA GLU A 50 -25.61 -1.34 0.13
C GLU A 50 -25.66 -2.74 -0.50
N GLU A 51 -25.81 -2.85 -1.83
CA GLU A 51 -25.71 -4.12 -2.55
C GLU A 51 -24.34 -4.79 -2.38
N ILE A 52 -23.25 -4.03 -2.49
CA ILE A 52 -21.89 -4.55 -2.27
C ILE A 52 -21.73 -5.08 -0.84
N VAL A 53 -22.22 -4.32 0.16
CA VAL A 53 -22.21 -4.74 1.56
C VAL A 53 -23.01 -6.02 1.75
N GLY A 54 -24.17 -6.15 1.10
CA GLY A 54 -24.99 -7.36 1.10
C GLY A 54 -24.19 -8.56 0.60
N ILE A 55 -23.53 -8.44 -0.56
CA ILE A 55 -22.70 -9.50 -1.13
C ILE A 55 -21.56 -9.88 -0.17
N LEU A 56 -20.85 -8.90 0.38
CA LEU A 56 -19.76 -9.14 1.35
C LEU A 56 -20.30 -9.84 2.61
N THR A 57 -21.52 -9.53 3.04
CA THR A 57 -22.16 -10.17 4.18
C THR A 57 -22.40 -11.65 3.87
N HIS A 58 -22.91 -11.98 2.69
CA HIS A 58 -23.10 -13.38 2.27
C HIS A 58 -21.78 -14.15 2.14
N LEU A 59 -20.71 -13.49 1.66
CA LEU A 59 -19.38 -14.10 1.54
C LEU A 59 -18.73 -14.38 2.91
N THR A 60 -18.93 -13.48 3.87
CA THR A 60 -18.34 -13.58 5.21
C THR A 60 -19.15 -14.46 6.16
N ASP A 61 -20.42 -14.70 5.86
CA ASP A 61 -21.28 -15.56 6.65
C ASP A 61 -20.93 -17.05 6.43
N THR A 62 -20.27 -17.65 7.43
CA THR A 62 -19.91 -19.08 7.43
C THR A 62 -21.08 -20.04 7.26
N SER A 63 -22.33 -19.60 7.48
CA SER A 63 -23.51 -20.43 7.26
C SER A 63 -24.04 -20.41 5.83
N GLN A 64 -23.64 -19.43 5.01
CA GLN A 64 -24.11 -19.23 3.64
C GLN A 64 -23.00 -19.40 2.59
N ASN A 65 -21.74 -19.26 2.99
CA ASN A 65 -20.61 -19.24 2.05
C ASN A 65 -20.27 -20.59 1.39
N GLU A 66 -20.86 -21.71 1.83
CA GLU A 66 -20.75 -23.02 1.17
C GLU A 66 -21.44 -23.06 -0.21
N LYS A 67 -22.38 -22.14 -0.46
CA LYS A 67 -23.19 -22.09 -1.69
C LYS A 67 -23.20 -20.71 -2.31
N TYR A 68 -22.02 -20.15 -2.50
CA TYR A 68 -21.89 -18.88 -3.19
C TYR A 68 -22.29 -19.03 -4.66
N HIS A 69 -23.21 -18.19 -5.11
CA HIS A 69 -23.68 -18.15 -6.50
C HIS A 69 -23.09 -16.95 -7.21
N ASP A 70 -22.42 -17.19 -8.34
CA ASP A 70 -22.05 -16.15 -9.29
C ASP A 70 -23.14 -16.04 -10.36
N LYS A 71 -23.55 -14.83 -10.73
CA LYS A 71 -24.60 -14.59 -11.73
C LYS A 71 -24.25 -15.18 -13.09
N TYR A 72 -22.96 -15.25 -13.44
CA TYR A 72 -22.52 -15.85 -14.69
C TYR A 72 -22.62 -17.37 -14.65
N PHE A 73 -22.28 -17.97 -13.51
CA PHE A 73 -22.37 -19.41 -13.26
C PHE A 73 -23.58 -19.75 -12.39
N SER A 74 -24.77 -19.28 -12.79
CA SER A 74 -25.99 -19.36 -11.97
C SER A 74 -26.38 -20.78 -11.53
N GLU A 75 -25.96 -21.80 -12.28
CA GLU A 75 -26.27 -23.22 -12.03
C GLU A 75 -25.17 -23.96 -11.24
N ILE A 76 -24.16 -23.23 -10.73
CA ILE A 76 -23.01 -23.82 -10.03
C ILE A 76 -22.81 -23.14 -8.69
N ASP A 77 -22.89 -23.94 -7.64
CA ASP A 77 -22.51 -23.56 -6.28
C ASP A 77 -20.98 -23.56 -6.13
N PHE A 78 -20.42 -22.45 -5.63
CA PHE A 78 -19.03 -22.38 -5.20
C PHE A 78 -18.94 -22.47 -3.67
N ASP A 79 -18.22 -23.46 -3.18
CA ASP A 79 -17.89 -23.58 -1.76
C ASP A 79 -16.73 -22.66 -1.39
N LEU A 80 -17.03 -21.58 -0.67
CA LEU A 80 -16.08 -20.61 -0.14
C LEU A 80 -15.85 -20.77 1.37
N SER A 81 -16.35 -21.83 2.00
CA SER A 81 -16.24 -22.06 3.46
C SER A 81 -14.79 -22.10 3.95
N LYS A 82 -13.85 -22.47 3.08
CA LYS A 82 -12.42 -22.56 3.35
C LYS A 82 -11.61 -21.33 2.93
N CYS A 83 -12.25 -20.33 2.33
CA CYS A 83 -11.60 -19.08 1.96
C CYS A 83 -11.34 -18.23 3.22
N LEU A 84 -10.17 -17.61 3.29
CA LEU A 84 -9.87 -16.64 4.34
C LEU A 84 -10.10 -15.23 3.79
N PHE A 85 -11.04 -14.51 4.38
CA PHE A 85 -11.33 -13.13 4.03
C PHE A 85 -10.65 -12.17 5.01
N ILE A 86 -9.84 -11.25 4.49
CA ILE A 86 -9.16 -10.20 5.27
C ILE A 86 -9.65 -8.85 4.76
N PHE A 87 -10.15 -8.01 5.67
CA PHE A 87 -10.63 -6.68 5.37
C PHE A 87 -9.76 -5.65 6.09
N SER A 88 -9.29 -4.64 5.37
CA SER A 88 -8.68 -3.45 5.97
C SER A 88 -9.68 -2.29 5.96
N TYR A 89 -9.62 -1.44 6.97
CA TYR A 89 -10.36 -0.18 7.04
C TYR A 89 -9.64 0.80 7.97
N ASN A 90 -9.80 2.09 7.71
CA ASN A 90 -9.20 3.14 8.55
C ASN A 90 -10.18 3.69 9.58
N ASP A 91 -11.47 3.72 9.26
CA ASP A 91 -12.51 4.32 10.08
C ASP A 91 -13.65 3.32 10.30
N GLU A 92 -13.73 2.75 11.50
CA GLU A 92 -14.75 1.76 11.87
C GLU A 92 -16.17 2.33 11.77
N SER A 93 -16.35 3.65 11.98
CA SER A 93 -17.66 4.29 11.95
C SER A 93 -18.32 4.29 10.57
N LYS A 94 -17.51 4.11 9.52
CA LYS A 94 -17.95 4.05 8.12
C LYS A 94 -18.16 2.62 7.62
N VAL A 95 -17.85 1.61 8.44
CA VAL A 95 -18.07 0.21 8.07
C VAL A 95 -19.47 -0.22 8.52
N ASN A 96 -20.16 -0.98 7.67
CA ASN A 96 -21.50 -1.45 7.99
C ASN A 96 -21.49 -2.33 9.27
N PRO A 97 -22.34 -2.03 10.28
CA PRO A 97 -22.40 -2.79 11.53
C PRO A 97 -22.65 -4.30 11.34
N ILE A 98 -23.40 -4.68 10.30
CA ILE A 98 -23.74 -6.08 9.98
C ILE A 98 -22.48 -6.86 9.58
N LEU A 99 -21.55 -6.21 8.88
CA LEU A 99 -20.25 -6.78 8.51
C LEU A 99 -19.35 -6.88 9.74
N LEU A 100 -19.28 -5.81 10.56
CA LEU A 100 -18.44 -5.78 11.76
C LEU A 100 -18.79 -6.90 12.75
N ASP A 101 -20.07 -7.22 12.92
CA ASP A 101 -20.54 -8.29 13.81
C ASP A 101 -20.10 -9.70 13.35
N ARG A 102 -19.83 -9.86 12.05
CA ARG A 102 -19.38 -11.12 11.43
C ARG A 102 -17.86 -11.23 11.28
N MET A 103 -17.11 -10.20 11.68
CA MET A 103 -15.67 -10.12 11.50
C MET A 103 -14.91 -10.21 12.82
N TYR A 104 -13.79 -10.91 12.81
CA TYR A 104 -12.82 -10.82 13.91
C TYR A 104 -11.99 -9.55 13.75
N ARG A 105 -12.08 -8.64 14.72
CA ARG A 105 -11.43 -7.32 14.67
C ARG A 105 -10.03 -7.36 15.27
N ILE A 106 -9.06 -6.90 14.49
CA ILE A 106 -7.66 -6.73 14.92
C ILE A 106 -7.31 -5.26 14.76
N GLN A 107 -7.07 -4.57 15.89
CA GLN A 107 -6.65 -3.17 15.86
C GLN A 107 -5.12 -3.09 15.74
N THR A 108 -4.65 -2.46 14.67
CA THR A 108 -3.24 -2.13 14.47
C THR A 108 -3.00 -0.68 14.88
N ASN A 109 -2.17 -0.46 15.89
CA ASN A 109 -1.77 0.89 16.32
C ASN A 109 -0.62 1.42 15.46
N GLY A 110 -0.47 2.74 15.43
CA GLY A 110 0.69 3.41 14.86
C GLY A 110 2.02 3.00 15.50
N TYR A 111 3.11 3.27 14.79
CA TYR A 111 4.46 2.93 15.23
C TYR A 111 5.09 4.06 16.06
N LYS A 112 5.75 3.69 17.15
CA LYS A 112 6.63 4.58 17.91
C LYS A 112 7.91 4.86 17.12
N ALA A 113 8.59 5.98 17.41
CA ALA A 113 9.83 6.37 16.73
C ALA A 113 10.88 5.23 16.66
N LYS A 114 11.12 4.52 17.77
CA LYS A 114 12.04 3.36 17.81
C LYS A 114 11.61 2.20 16.91
N GLU A 115 10.31 1.95 16.81
CA GLU A 115 9.74 0.92 15.93
C GLU A 115 9.91 1.32 14.47
N LYS A 116 9.66 2.60 14.13
CA LYS A 116 9.90 3.14 12.79
C LYS A 116 11.37 3.01 12.35
N ILE A 117 12.32 3.30 13.25
CA ILE A 117 13.76 3.13 12.98
C ILE A 117 14.07 1.65 12.70
N THR A 118 13.53 0.74 13.52
CA THR A 118 13.72 -0.70 13.33
C THR A 118 13.13 -1.17 11.99
N ILE A 119 11.95 -0.69 11.63
CA ILE A 119 11.30 -0.99 10.34
C ILE A 119 12.13 -0.43 9.18
N ALA A 120 12.65 0.79 9.30
CA ALA A 120 13.52 1.38 8.29
C ALA A 120 14.78 0.54 8.06
N ARG A 121 15.43 0.09 9.14
CA ARG A 121 16.64 -0.75 9.08
C ARG A 121 16.41 -2.12 8.46
N ASN A 122 15.37 -2.81 8.92
CA ASN A 122 15.18 -4.22 8.61
C ASN A 122 14.38 -4.45 7.33
N HIS A 123 13.55 -3.48 6.92
CA HIS A 123 12.62 -3.64 5.80
C HIS A 123 12.78 -2.55 4.73
N LEU A 124 12.74 -1.26 5.09
CA LEU A 124 12.72 -0.20 4.06
C LEU A 124 14.07 -0.06 3.33
N LEU A 125 15.17 0.07 4.08
CA LEU A 125 16.50 0.27 3.51
C LEU A 125 16.94 -0.90 2.63
N PRO A 126 16.77 -2.19 3.00
CA PRO A 126 17.07 -3.31 2.12
C PRO A 126 16.33 -3.25 0.78
N ILE A 127 15.01 -2.99 0.82
CA ILE A 127 14.18 -2.90 -0.40
C ILE A 127 14.65 -1.75 -1.30
N ILE A 128 14.87 -0.56 -0.73
CA ILE A 128 15.30 0.62 -1.48
C ILE A 128 16.69 0.40 -2.10
N ARG A 129 17.62 -0.21 -1.36
CA ARG A 129 18.97 -0.55 -1.85
C ARG A 129 18.92 -1.51 -3.03
N GLU A 130 18.08 -2.52 -2.96
CA GLU A 130 17.89 -3.49 -4.04
C GLU A 130 17.35 -2.79 -5.31
N GLN A 131 16.34 -1.93 -5.17
CA GLN A 131 15.75 -1.18 -6.29
C GLN A 131 16.76 -0.27 -6.99
N VAL A 132 17.63 0.39 -6.23
CA VAL A 132 18.60 1.37 -6.74
C VAL A 132 19.98 0.74 -7.04
N LYS A 133 20.15 -0.56 -6.76
CA LYS A 133 21.39 -1.32 -6.90
C LYS A 133 22.56 -0.65 -6.15
N PHE A 134 22.33 -0.35 -4.89
CA PHE A 134 23.38 0.04 -3.94
C PHE A 134 23.69 -1.11 -3.00
N THR A 135 24.96 -1.25 -2.64
CA THR A 135 25.39 -2.15 -1.57
C THR A 135 25.17 -1.50 -0.20
N LYS A 136 25.33 -2.27 0.88
CA LYS A 136 25.17 -1.75 2.24
C LYS A 136 26.29 -0.76 2.59
N GLU A 137 27.44 -0.93 1.97
CA GLU A 137 28.66 -0.16 2.18
C GLU A 137 28.63 1.18 1.43
N ASP A 138 27.96 1.25 0.29
CA ASP A 138 27.89 2.47 -0.53
C ASP A 138 27.24 3.65 0.21
N ILE A 139 26.16 3.39 0.96
CA ILE A 139 25.40 4.42 1.67
C ILE A 139 25.14 3.98 3.11
N THR A 140 25.76 4.70 4.04
CA THR A 140 25.52 4.57 5.47
C THR A 140 24.63 5.70 5.95
N ILE A 141 23.60 5.35 6.72
CA ILE A 141 22.73 6.30 7.41
C ILE A 141 22.78 5.90 8.88
N GLU A 142 23.09 6.80 9.80
CA GLU A 142 23.10 6.52 11.24
C GLU A 142 21.68 6.58 11.84
N ASP A 143 21.47 5.91 12.99
CA ASP A 143 20.16 5.92 13.66
C ASP A 143 19.74 7.34 14.09
N SER A 144 20.72 8.18 14.46
CA SER A 144 20.53 9.59 14.80
C SER A 144 19.99 10.43 13.64
N VAL A 145 20.21 9.99 12.40
CA VAL A 145 19.72 10.62 11.17
C VAL A 145 18.35 10.06 10.80
N LEU A 146 18.12 8.76 11.01
CA LEU A 146 16.78 8.17 10.85
C LEU A 146 15.78 8.77 11.85
N GLU A 147 16.20 8.98 13.10
CA GLU A 147 15.41 9.67 14.12
C GLU A 147 15.11 11.11 13.71
N TYR A 148 16.11 11.84 13.20
CA TYR A 148 15.93 13.18 12.66
C TYR A 148 14.91 13.24 11.52
N ILE A 149 14.95 12.28 10.58
CA ILE A 149 13.98 12.17 9.49
C ILE A 149 12.58 11.89 10.05
N CYS A 150 12.47 10.96 11.00
CA CYS A 150 11.19 10.62 11.62
C CYS A 150 10.53 11.84 12.27
N GLU A 151 11.29 12.64 13.02
CA GLU A 151 10.76 13.80 13.75
C GLU A 151 10.43 15.00 12.85
N ASN A 152 11.24 15.26 11.81
CA ASN A 152 11.16 16.51 11.06
C ASN A 152 10.49 16.41 9.68
N TYR A 153 10.34 15.19 9.14
CA TYR A 153 9.91 15.00 7.75
C TYR A 153 8.78 13.98 7.55
N THR A 154 8.25 13.37 8.62
CA THR A 154 7.16 12.39 8.50
C THR A 154 5.77 12.94 8.80
N ASP A 155 5.64 14.26 9.00
CA ASP A 155 4.36 14.96 9.28
C ASP A 155 3.55 14.34 10.42
N ASN A 156 4.23 13.75 11.41
CA ASN A 156 3.62 12.98 12.50
C ASN A 156 2.66 11.87 12.03
N GLU A 157 2.90 11.28 10.85
CA GLU A 157 2.14 10.12 10.39
C GLU A 157 2.24 8.97 11.41
N GLU A 158 1.21 8.15 11.55
CA GLU A 158 1.29 6.95 12.40
C GLU A 158 2.07 5.80 11.73
N GLY A 159 2.08 5.79 10.40
CA GLY A 159 2.75 4.79 9.57
C GLY A 159 4.22 5.09 9.29
N VAL A 160 4.73 4.48 8.20
CA VAL A 160 6.10 4.65 7.69
C VAL A 160 6.13 5.06 6.21
N ARG A 161 5.01 5.60 5.69
CA ARG A 161 4.87 5.91 4.26
C ARG A 161 5.71 7.12 3.87
N ASN A 162 5.61 8.21 4.62
CA ASN A 162 6.45 9.39 4.47
C ASN A 162 7.91 9.05 4.78
N LEU A 163 8.18 8.23 5.81
CA LEU A 163 9.54 7.77 6.08
C LEU A 163 10.16 7.03 4.88
N LYS A 164 9.42 6.09 4.29
CA LYS A 164 9.84 5.38 3.07
C LYS A 164 10.11 6.35 1.93
N ARG A 165 9.21 7.31 1.70
CA ARG A 165 9.35 8.33 0.65
C ARG A 165 10.60 9.19 0.84
N CYS A 166 10.87 9.64 2.07
CA CYS A 166 12.09 10.40 2.39
C CYS A 166 13.35 9.60 2.07
N LEU A 167 13.38 8.33 2.46
CA LEU A 167 14.51 7.44 2.17
C LEU A 167 14.67 7.19 0.67
N GLU A 168 13.59 6.96 -0.07
CA GLU A 168 13.61 6.80 -1.53
C GLU A 168 14.16 8.05 -2.23
N ILE A 169 13.76 9.25 -1.79
CA ILE A 169 14.29 10.52 -2.32
C ILE A 169 15.80 10.62 -2.10
N ILE A 170 16.28 10.31 -0.89
CA ILE A 170 17.72 10.33 -0.57
C ILE A 170 18.49 9.38 -1.49
N TYR A 171 18.07 8.11 -1.57
CA TYR A 171 18.75 7.11 -2.39
C TYR A 171 18.69 7.43 -3.89
N THR A 172 17.55 7.92 -4.38
CA THR A 172 17.39 8.29 -5.79
C THR A 172 18.28 9.47 -6.15
N LYS A 173 18.35 10.50 -5.30
CA LYS A 173 19.25 11.65 -5.53
C LYS A 173 20.72 11.25 -5.48
N LEU A 174 21.12 10.43 -4.51
CA LEU A 174 22.49 9.91 -4.45
C LEU A 174 22.83 9.05 -5.68
N ASN A 175 21.87 8.26 -6.19
CA ASN A 175 22.06 7.52 -7.44
C ASN A 175 22.26 8.45 -8.64
N LEU A 176 21.54 9.57 -8.72
CA LEU A 176 21.76 10.55 -9.77
C LEU A 176 23.20 11.10 -9.70
N TYR A 177 23.70 11.44 -8.52
CA TYR A 177 25.10 11.85 -8.36
C TYR A 177 26.10 10.76 -8.77
N ARG A 178 25.79 9.48 -8.53
CA ARG A 178 26.62 8.33 -9.00
C ARG A 178 26.70 8.26 -10.53
N LEU A 179 25.61 8.56 -11.23
CA LEU A 179 25.52 8.43 -12.69
C LEU A 179 26.00 9.67 -13.44
N MET A 180 26.10 10.81 -12.76
CA MET A 180 26.47 12.08 -13.38
C MET A 180 27.99 12.31 -13.35
N LYS A 181 28.52 12.96 -14.39
CA LYS A 181 29.91 13.44 -14.39
C LYS A 181 30.05 14.56 -13.34
N PRO A 182 31.20 14.63 -12.63
CA PRO A 182 31.41 15.52 -11.48
C PRO A 182 31.24 17.04 -11.75
N GLU A 183 31.05 17.47 -13.00
CA GLU A 183 30.93 18.89 -13.38
C GLU A 183 29.56 19.27 -13.96
N THR A 184 28.59 18.36 -13.97
CA THR A 184 27.25 18.64 -14.53
C THR A 184 26.32 19.12 -13.42
N ASN A 185 26.19 20.43 -13.23
CA ASN A 185 25.25 21.01 -12.26
C ASN A 185 23.83 20.99 -12.83
N LEU A 186 22.98 20.04 -12.42
CA LEU A 186 21.56 20.03 -12.80
C LEU A 186 20.69 20.90 -11.88
N PHE A 187 21.13 21.16 -10.65
CA PHE A 187 20.39 21.98 -9.71
C PHE A 187 20.82 23.43 -9.88
N GLU A 188 20.00 24.21 -10.59
CA GLU A 188 20.17 25.66 -10.70
C GLU A 188 20.19 26.25 -9.28
N LYS A 189 21.39 26.65 -8.85
CA LYS A 189 21.77 27.24 -7.56
C LYS A 189 21.65 26.27 -6.36
N ASP A 190 22.78 26.18 -5.65
CA ASP A 190 22.95 25.68 -4.27
C ASP A 190 23.26 24.21 -3.95
N ILE A 191 23.62 23.33 -4.91
CA ILE A 191 24.01 21.96 -4.53
C ILE A 191 25.42 21.59 -5.01
N SER A 192 26.42 22.15 -4.32
CA SER A 192 27.82 21.68 -4.34
C SER A 192 28.03 20.50 -3.39
N LEU A 193 27.14 19.51 -3.40
CA LEU A 193 27.39 18.24 -2.73
C LEU A 193 28.40 17.43 -3.56
N LYS A 194 29.66 17.40 -3.11
CA LYS A 194 30.62 16.39 -3.59
C LYS A 194 30.25 15.06 -2.96
N VAL A 195 29.61 14.19 -3.74
CA VAL A 195 29.23 12.85 -3.33
C VAL A 195 30.30 11.88 -3.83
N GLU A 196 31.12 11.36 -2.91
CA GLU A 196 32.01 10.23 -3.16
C GLU A 196 31.50 9.02 -2.37
N PHE A 197 31.53 7.84 -2.99
CA PHE A 197 31.09 6.59 -2.35
C PHE A 197 32.31 5.85 -1.77
N PRO A 198 32.23 5.31 -0.54
CA PRO A 198 31.06 5.21 0.34
C PRO A 198 30.67 6.55 0.99
N TYR A 199 29.37 6.85 1.00
CA TYR A 199 28.82 8.12 1.48
C TYR A 199 28.08 7.93 2.81
N ASN A 200 28.42 8.74 3.82
CA ASN A 200 27.69 8.79 5.09
C ASN A 200 26.69 9.95 5.05
N VAL A 201 25.39 9.64 5.18
CA VAL A 201 24.33 10.64 5.17
C VAL A 201 24.28 11.33 6.52
N THR A 202 24.55 12.63 6.55
CA THR A 202 24.41 13.49 7.74
C THR A 202 23.10 14.26 7.70
N ARG A 203 22.76 14.94 8.81
CA ARG A 203 21.55 15.79 8.89
C ARG A 203 21.54 16.90 7.84
N ASP A 204 22.68 17.54 7.61
CA ASP A 204 22.84 18.59 6.59
C ASP A 204 22.58 18.05 5.18
N THR A 205 23.02 16.81 4.90
CA THR A 205 22.70 16.13 3.64
C THR A 205 21.20 15.90 3.52
N VAL A 206 20.53 15.47 4.59
CA VAL A 206 19.07 15.27 4.58
C VAL A 206 18.34 16.59 4.28
N GLU A 207 18.73 17.69 4.91
CA GLU A 207 18.12 19.01 4.65
C GLU A 207 18.31 19.49 3.21
N THR A 208 19.50 19.22 2.65
CA THR A 208 19.81 19.59 1.27
C THR A 208 19.06 18.71 0.25
N LEU A 209 18.97 17.41 0.52
CA LEU A 209 18.33 16.44 -0.38
C LEU A 209 16.81 16.44 -0.25
N ILE A 210 16.27 16.68 0.95
CA ILE A 210 14.84 16.78 1.20
C ILE A 210 14.51 18.26 1.37
N LYS A 211 14.26 18.94 0.25
CA LYS A 211 13.63 20.27 0.29
C LYS A 211 12.31 20.11 1.03
N LYS A 212 12.09 20.83 2.14
CA LYS A 212 10.75 20.96 2.71
C LYS A 212 9.86 21.48 1.60
N THR A 213 8.91 20.66 1.17
CA THR A 213 7.91 21.08 0.20
C THR A 213 7.18 22.26 0.84
N GLU A 214 7.33 23.46 0.27
CA GLU A 214 6.33 24.50 0.45
C GLU A 214 4.96 23.90 0.06
N PRO A 215 3.86 24.33 0.71
CA PRO A 215 2.56 23.66 0.61
C PRO A 215 1.90 23.66 -0.78
N GLU A 216 2.57 24.13 -1.83
CA GLU A 216 2.08 24.16 -3.21
C GLU A 216 2.98 23.38 -4.17
N SER A 217 2.97 22.04 -4.08
CA SER A 217 3.52 21.19 -5.16
C SER A 217 3.00 19.76 -5.05
N TYR A 218 1.71 19.57 -5.30
CA TYR A 218 1.19 18.27 -5.70
C TYR A 218 1.67 17.98 -7.13
N ILE A 219 2.92 17.55 -7.29
CA ILE A 219 3.39 17.00 -8.56
C ILE A 219 3.17 15.49 -8.53
N ASN A 220 2.06 15.13 -9.18
CA ASN A 220 1.74 13.82 -9.72
C ASN A 220 2.99 13.11 -10.23
N SER A 221 3.45 12.10 -9.49
CA SER A 221 4.09 10.94 -10.08
C SER A 221 3.16 9.76 -9.82
N MET A 222 2.17 9.65 -10.72
CA MET A 222 1.52 8.38 -11.00
C MET A 222 2.61 7.35 -11.24
N TYR A 223 2.53 6.25 -10.49
CA TYR A 223 3.09 4.98 -10.91
C TYR A 223 2.54 4.67 -12.31
N ILE A 224 3.43 4.51 -13.29
CA ILE A 224 3.14 3.84 -14.56
C ILE A 224 3.41 2.35 -14.35
#